data_AF-A0A0T0MH06-F1
#
_entry.id   AF-A0A0T0MH06-F1
#
_cell.length_a   1.000
_cell.length_b   1.000
_cell.length_c   1.000
_cell.angle_alpha   90.00
_cell.angle_beta   90.00
_cell.angle_gamma   90.00
#
_symmetry.space_group_name_H-M   'P 1'
#
loop_
_entity.id
_entity.type
_entity.pdbx_description
1 polymer ?
#
loop_
_entity_poly.entity_id
_entity_poly.type
_entity_poly.pdbx_seq_one_letter_code
_entity_poly.pdbx_strand_id
1 'polypeptide(L)'
;MDRHQMHRINLSGADLMLLRAGLRAYLRTFEAHAAEDDYDSHNHEQVAALRKTVGELIWRLEEADAPPGARIEHSDEAIAPSNED
;
A
#
# COMPACT_ATOMS: atom_id res chain seq x y z
N MET A 1 9.31 -8.58 21.41
CA MET A 1 7.96 -8.71 20.84
C MET A 1 8.14 -8.99 19.37
N ASP A 2 7.82 -10.20 18.94
CA ASP A 2 7.94 -10.61 17.55
C ASP A 2 6.81 -9.96 16.74
N ARG A 3 7.12 -8.87 16.02
CA ARG A 3 6.12 -8.03 15.32
C ARG A 3 5.76 -8.52 13.91
N HIS A 4 6.24 -9.70 13.50
CA HIS A 4 5.99 -10.23 12.16
C HIS A 4 5.31 -11.60 12.21
N GLN A 5 4.16 -11.69 12.89
CA GLN A 5 3.31 -12.86 12.70
C GLN A 5 2.82 -12.88 11.25
N MET A 6 3.34 -13.82 10.46
CA MET A 6 2.91 -13.98 9.07
C MET A 6 1.48 -14.53 9.05
N HIS A 7 0.57 -13.76 8.47
CA HIS A 7 -0.79 -14.18 8.19
C HIS A 7 -0.89 -14.63 6.74
N ARG A 8 -1.52 -15.78 6.49
CA ARG A 8 -1.81 -16.28 5.13
C ARG A 8 -3.30 -16.19 4.86
N ILE A 9 -3.65 -15.50 3.78
CA ILE A 9 -5.00 -15.38 3.26
C ILE A 9 -4.98 -15.75 1.77
N ASN A 10 -6.04 -16.40 1.27
CA ASN A 10 -6.23 -16.63 -0.15
C ASN A 10 -7.19 -15.56 -0.68
N LEU A 11 -6.79 -14.85 -1.73
CA LEU A 11 -7.56 -13.77 -2.33
C LEU A 11 -7.87 -14.12 -3.78
N SER A 12 -9.10 -13.82 -4.21
CA SER A 12 -9.45 -13.83 -5.64
C SER A 12 -8.92 -12.56 -6.33
N GLY A 13 -8.88 -12.55 -7.67
CA GLY A 13 -8.52 -11.34 -8.41
C GLY A 13 -9.46 -10.15 -8.10
N ALA A 14 -10.74 -10.42 -7.85
CA ALA A 14 -11.68 -9.39 -7.42
C ALA A 14 -11.31 -8.81 -6.05
N ASP A 15 -10.86 -9.66 -5.11
CA ASP A 15 -10.39 -9.21 -3.80
C ASP A 15 -9.10 -8.39 -3.92
N LEU A 16 -8.16 -8.79 -4.79
CA LEU A 16 -6.93 -8.04 -5.05
C LEU A 16 -7.22 -6.65 -5.65
N MET A 17 -8.20 -6.57 -6.57
CA MET A 17 -8.65 -5.30 -7.14
C MET A 17 -9.30 -4.40 -6.06
N LEU A 18 -10.22 -4.95 -5.26
CA LEU A 18 -10.89 -4.22 -4.18
C LEU A 18 -9.91 -3.74 -3.11
N LEU A 19 -8.94 -4.59 -2.73
CA LEU A 19 -7.94 -4.24 -1.73
C LEU A 19 -7.05 -3.09 -2.22
N ARG A 20 -6.58 -3.12 -3.47
CA ARG A 20 -5.83 -1.99 -4.07
C ARG A 20 -6.65 -0.71 -4.08
N ALA A 21 -7.92 -0.78 -4.49
CA ALA A 21 -8.80 0.38 -4.49
C ALA A 21 -9.02 0.96 -3.07
N GLY A 22 -9.21 0.08 -2.08
CA GLY A 22 -9.36 0.45 -0.67
C GLY A 22 -8.09 1.09 -0.10
N LEU A 23 -6.92 0.54 -0.40
CA LEU A 23 -5.62 1.10 0.01
C LEU A 23 -5.41 2.52 -0.55
N ARG A 24 -5.70 2.73 -1.85
CA ARG A 24 -5.63 4.06 -2.46
C ARG A 24 -6.62 5.03 -1.84
N ALA A 25 -7.85 4.59 -1.56
CA ALA A 25 -8.86 5.43 -0.92
C ALA A 25 -8.47 5.80 0.52
N TYR A 26 -7.92 4.84 1.28
CA TYR A 26 -7.43 5.07 2.63
C TYR A 26 -6.29 6.08 2.66
N LEU A 27 -5.28 5.91 1.80
CA LEU A 27 -4.14 6.84 1.72
C LEU A 27 -4.62 8.28 1.41
N ARG A 28 -5.50 8.45 0.41
CA ARG A 28 -6.06 9.76 0.09
C ARG A 28 -6.84 10.39 1.25
N THR A 29 -7.61 9.58 1.98
CA THR A 29 -8.39 10.06 3.13
C THR A 29 -7.47 10.49 4.27
N PHE A 30 -6.43 9.70 4.53
CA PHE A 30 -5.44 9.99 5.56
C PHE A 30 -4.65 11.26 5.24
N GLU A 31 -4.18 11.42 4.00
CA GLU A 31 -3.47 12.61 3.54
C GLU A 31 -4.37 13.86 3.59
N ALA A 32 -5.64 13.74 3.20
CA ALA A 32 -6.59 14.84 3.29
C ALA A 32 -6.85 15.26 4.75
N HIS A 33 -6.99 14.30 5.66
CA HIS A 33 -7.20 14.59 7.08
C HIS A 33 -5.98 15.29 7.70
N ALA A 34 -4.77 14.79 7.42
CA ALA A 34 -3.54 15.43 7.87
C ALA A 34 -3.38 16.85 7.31
N ALA A 35 -3.82 17.10 6.07
CA ALA A 35 -3.76 18.45 5.49
C ALA A 35 -4.81 19.41 6.08
N GLU A 36 -5.95 18.89 6.56
CA GLU A 36 -7.05 19.69 7.11
C GLU A 36 -6.69 20.36 8.44
N ASP A 37 -5.85 19.72 9.25
CA ASP A 37 -5.39 20.24 10.55
C ASP A 37 -3.93 20.72 10.55
N ASP A 38 -3.38 21.05 9.38
CA ASP A 38 -1.98 21.48 9.19
C ASP A 38 -0.97 20.49 9.80
N TYR A 39 -1.25 19.20 9.66
CA TYR A 39 -0.42 18.08 10.11
C TYR A 39 -0.29 17.98 11.64
N ASP A 40 -1.24 18.52 12.40
CA ASP A 40 -1.26 18.48 13.87
C ASP A 40 -1.56 17.06 14.38
N SER A 41 -2.53 16.35 13.79
CA SER A 41 -2.83 14.95 14.15
C SER A 41 -1.83 13.96 13.58
N HIS A 42 -1.29 14.25 12.40
CA HIS A 42 -0.45 13.36 11.62
C HIS A 42 0.69 14.15 10.96
N ASN A 43 1.87 14.09 11.55
CA ASN A 43 3.02 14.83 11.02
C ASN A 43 3.46 14.29 9.65
N HIS A 44 4.27 15.07 8.93
CA HIS A 44 4.75 14.71 7.60
C HIS A 44 5.50 13.37 7.54
N GLU A 45 6.24 13.01 8.60
CA GLU A 45 6.97 11.75 8.65
C GLU A 45 6.01 10.55 8.73
N GLN A 46 4.94 10.66 9.51
CA GLN A 46 3.89 9.64 9.60
C GLN A 46 3.16 9.47 8.27
N VAL A 47 2.84 10.58 7.60
CA VAL A 47 2.22 10.54 6.26
C VAL A 47 3.16 9.88 5.26
N ALA A 48 4.44 10.24 5.26
CA ALA A 48 5.44 9.64 4.37
C ALA A 48 5.64 8.14 4.64
N ALA A 49 5.70 7.74 5.92
CA ALA A 49 5.81 6.34 6.31
C ALA A 49 4.60 5.53 5.85
N LEU A 50 3.38 6.06 6.04
CA LEU A 50 2.16 5.43 5.56
C LEU A 50 2.15 5.30 4.04
N ARG A 51 2.52 6.37 3.32
CA ARG A 51 2.62 6.35 1.85
C ARG A 51 3.58 5.26 1.39
N LYS A 52 4.74 5.12 2.02
CA LYS A 52 5.69 4.03 1.74
C LYS A 52 5.04 2.66 1.98
N THR A 53 4.49 2.42 3.16
CA THR A 53 3.87 1.12 3.50
C THR A 53 2.75 0.75 2.54
N VAL A 54 1.84 1.69 2.24
CA VAL A 54 0.73 1.48 1.32
C VAL A 54 1.24 1.23 -0.10
N GLY A 55 2.22 2.01 -0.57
CA GLY A 55 2.79 1.83 -1.91
C GLY A 55 3.48 0.49 -2.09
N GLU A 56 4.19 0.00 -1.08
CA GLU A 56 4.80 -1.34 -1.10
C GLU A 56 3.75 -2.46 -1.08
N LEU A 57 2.62 -2.26 -0.39
CA LEU A 57 1.52 -3.21 -0.45
C LEU A 57 0.86 -3.22 -1.83
N ILE A 58 0.63 -2.06 -2.43
CA ILE A 58 0.09 -1.95 -3.78
C ILE A 58 1.00 -2.65 -4.79
N TRP A 59 2.31 -2.44 -4.71
CA TRP A 59 3.31 -3.13 -5.55
C TRP A 59 3.13 -4.65 -5.49
N ARG A 60 3.17 -5.23 -4.27
CA ARG A 60 3.04 -6.67 -4.07
C ARG A 60 1.70 -7.22 -4.57
N LEU A 61 0.62 -6.46 -4.43
CA LEU A 61 -0.71 -6.86 -4.91
C LEU A 61 -0.80 -6.81 -6.44
N GLU A 62 -0.14 -5.86 -7.10
CA GLU A 62 -0.02 -5.80 -8.55
C GLU A 62 0.78 -6.99 -9.10
N GLU A 63 1.88 -7.36 -8.44
CA GLU A 63 2.64 -8.56 -8.78
C GLU A 63 1.83 -9.85 -8.58
N ALA A 64 1.06 -9.93 -7.49
CA ALA A 64 0.25 -11.12 -7.19
C ALA A 64 -0.93 -11.31 -8.16
N ASP A 65 -1.49 -10.24 -8.71
CA ASP A 65 -2.60 -10.27 -9.67
C ASP A 65 -2.12 -10.50 -11.11
N ALA A 66 -0.82 -10.33 -11.38
CA ALA A 66 -0.27 -10.44 -12.72
C ALA A 66 -0.25 -11.90 -13.22
N PRO A 67 -0.72 -12.17 -14.44
CA PRO A 67 -0.58 -13.49 -15.06
C PRO A 67 0.90 -13.89 -15.20
N PRO A 68 1.22 -15.20 -15.12
CA PRO A 68 2.59 -15.67 -15.34
C PRO A 68 3.15 -15.19 -16.70
N GLY A 69 4.33 -14.56 -16.66
CA GLY A 69 5.02 -14.05 -17.85
C GLY A 69 4.50 -12.71 -18.37
N ALA A 70 3.51 -12.09 -17.73
CA ALA A 70 3.09 -10.74 -18.06
C ALA A 70 4.17 -9.72 -17.65
N ARG A 71 4.38 -8.70 -18.47
CA ARG A 71 5.09 -7.49 -18.05
C ARG A 71 4.14 -6.67 -17.18
N ILE A 72 4.58 -6.34 -15.97
CA ILE A 72 3.80 -5.52 -15.04
C ILE A 72 4.18 -4.05 -15.25
N GLU A 73 3.17 -3.20 -15.37
CA GLU A 73 3.30 -1.75 -15.28
C GLU A 73 2.65 -1.32 -13.98
N HIS A 74 3.48 -0.78 -13.07
CA HIS A 74 3.06 -0.41 -11.73
C HIS A 74 2.35 0.96 -11.75
N SER A 75 1.37 1.12 -10.87
CA SER A 75 0.69 2.41 -10.70
C SER A 75 1.58 3.46 -10.05
N ASP A 76 1.22 4.74 -10.21
CA ASP A 76 1.97 5.87 -9.64
C ASP A 76 2.11 5.80 -8.10
N GLU A 77 1.13 5.19 -7.42
CA GLU A 77 1.17 5.03 -5.97
C GLU A 77 1.99 3.81 -5.52
N ALA A 78 2.37 2.91 -6.44
CA ALA A 78 3.15 1.72 -6.13
C ALA A 78 4.61 2.09 -5.87
N ILE A 79 5.16 1.58 -4.77
CA ILE A 79 6.55 1.81 -4.37
C ILE A 79 7.23 0.45 -4.29
N ALA A 80 8.33 0.29 -5.02
CA ALA A 80 9.13 -0.93 -4.93
C ALA A 80 9.54 -1.17 -3.47
N PRO A 81 9.33 -2.38 -2.93
CA PRO A 81 9.73 -2.69 -1.57
C PRO A 81 11.23 -2.47 -1.41
N SER A 82 11.60 -1.82 -0.32
CA SER A 82 13.01 -1.72 0.06
C SER A 82 13.48 -3.14 0.33
N ASN A 83 14.48 -3.65 -0.40
CA ASN A 83 15.16 -4.90 -0.03
C ASN A 83 15.92 -4.64 1.28
N GLU A 84 15.22 -4.58 2.40
CA GLU A 84 15.83 -4.75 3.71
C GLU A 84 15.83 -6.25 3.99
N ASP A 85 16.96 -6.87 3.65
CA ASP A 85 17.34 -8.23 4.09
C ASP A 85 17.37 -8.33 5.62
#